data_AF-A0A929QYJ9-F1
#
_entry.id   AF-A0A929QYJ9-F1
#
_cell.length_a   1.000
_cell.length_b   1.000
_cell.length_c   1.000
_cell.angle_alpha   90.00
_cell.angle_beta   90.00
_cell.angle_gamma   90.00
#
_symmetry.space_group_name_H-M   'P 1'
#
loop_
_entity.id
_entity.type
_entity.pdbx_description
1 polymer ?
#
loop_
_entity_poly.entity_id
_entity_poly.type
_entity_poly.pdbx_seq_one_letter_code
_entity_poly.pdbx_strand_id
1 'polypeptide(L)'
;MFPAFNGGLSSEGVEEEDVISLGDATVGGLRGSLDACVKCTICETNCPVMRVTDLFGGPKYSGPQAERFRQKGQIVDKSIDYCSSCGTCSLVCPQGVKVTEIIHHRRTEMKIAMGIPVRDRLIGRTSLIGTMMTPVAPIANWALDVKPIRMVMEKVIGVHRSAPMPRAYGRTFEGWFKKHKPLPSSGERGQVIFFHGCAGQYFEVETSIHSVLVLEHLGYEVLVPKHGCCGLALQSNGLYSDARKYVSRLTDDLRKVNRGAPIVSASGSCAGMLRHEAHDILEMDTPELEDVGSRTWDICEFLLDLHDRGELDTDFQRIDVTIPYHAPCQLKSQGLGLPAMEVMGLIPGVKVVESQQPCCGIAGTYGMKKEKYAVAQAVGAPVFDFIKQVNAELAACDTETCRWQLRTATGANVVHPIWLIHKAYGLPNG
;
A
#
# COMPACT_ATOMS: atom_id res chain seq x y z
N MET A 1 -64.87 -25.25 -24.95
CA MET A 1 -64.06 -25.07 -26.16
C MET A 1 -63.14 -23.87 -25.94
N PHE A 2 -61.94 -24.13 -25.39
CA PHE A 2 -60.82 -23.19 -25.24
C PHE A 2 -59.53 -24.02 -25.35
N PRO A 3 -58.47 -23.51 -26.00
CA PRO A 3 -57.42 -24.34 -26.57
C PRO A 3 -56.39 -24.78 -25.53
N ALA A 4 -55.86 -25.98 -25.72
CA ALA A 4 -54.73 -26.51 -24.97
C ALA A 4 -53.45 -25.72 -25.31
N PHE A 5 -52.85 -25.09 -24.30
CA PHE A 5 -51.49 -24.56 -24.38
C PHE A 5 -50.51 -25.72 -24.19
N ASN A 6 -49.93 -26.18 -25.29
CA ASN A 6 -48.70 -26.98 -25.28
C ASN A 6 -47.51 -26.01 -25.11
N GLY A 7 -47.11 -25.77 -23.87
CA GLY A 7 -45.81 -25.17 -23.54
C GLY A 7 -44.98 -26.24 -22.84
N GLY A 8 -44.06 -26.87 -23.57
CA GLY A 8 -43.11 -27.80 -22.99
C GLY A 8 -42.29 -27.10 -21.91
N LEU A 9 -42.43 -27.54 -20.67
CA LEU A 9 -41.46 -27.28 -19.63
C LEU A 9 -40.20 -28.07 -19.99
N SER A 10 -39.26 -27.43 -20.69
CA SER A 10 -37.89 -27.92 -20.72
C SER A 10 -37.37 -27.82 -19.30
N SER A 11 -37.25 -28.97 -18.64
CA SER A 11 -36.48 -29.13 -17.42
C SER A 11 -35.00 -28.96 -17.75
N GLU A 12 -34.57 -27.74 -18.03
CA GLU A 12 -33.16 -27.38 -17.91
C GLU A 12 -32.92 -27.24 -16.42
N GLY A 13 -32.43 -28.32 -15.82
CA GLY A 13 -31.97 -28.32 -14.45
C GLY A 13 -30.91 -27.25 -14.27
N VAL A 14 -30.92 -26.60 -13.11
CA VAL A 14 -29.76 -25.84 -12.65
C VAL A 14 -28.60 -26.83 -12.61
N GLU A 15 -27.62 -26.68 -13.50
CA GLU A 15 -26.45 -27.55 -13.51
C GLU A 15 -25.66 -27.31 -12.23
N GLU A 16 -25.09 -28.38 -11.66
CA GLU A 16 -24.34 -28.35 -10.40
C GLU A 16 -23.12 -27.38 -10.48
N GLU A 17 -22.65 -27.08 -11.70
CA GLU A 17 -21.61 -26.09 -12.00
C GLU A 17 -22.05 -24.63 -11.80
N ASP A 18 -23.35 -24.32 -11.87
CA ASP A 18 -23.88 -22.96 -11.68
C ASP A 18 -23.86 -22.53 -10.20
N VAL A 19 -23.80 -23.49 -9.28
CA VAL A 19 -23.62 -23.24 -7.84
C VAL A 19 -22.13 -23.13 -7.48
N ILE A 20 -21.25 -23.70 -8.30
CA ILE A 20 -19.80 -23.87 -8.06
C ILE A 20 -19.00 -23.03 -9.07
N SER A 21 -19.27 -21.73 -9.13
CA SER A 21 -18.46 -20.77 -9.90
C SER A 21 -17.77 -19.76 -8.98
N LEU A 22 -17.19 -20.25 -7.88
CA LEU A 22 -16.08 -19.64 -7.15
C LEU A 22 -15.25 -20.82 -6.65
N GLY A 23 -13.95 -20.83 -6.89
CA GLY A 23 -13.06 -21.89 -6.41
C GLY A 23 -12.86 -21.89 -4.91
N ASP A 24 -13.92 -21.79 -4.09
CA ASP A 24 -13.82 -21.63 -2.65
C ASP A 24 -15.11 -21.93 -1.89
N ALA A 25 -15.61 -23.14 -2.06
CA ALA A 25 -16.39 -23.82 -1.00
C ALA A 25 -15.46 -24.41 0.09
N THR A 26 -14.21 -23.95 0.16
CA THR A 26 -13.30 -24.24 1.25
C THR A 26 -13.62 -23.33 2.43
N VAL A 27 -13.57 -23.88 3.64
CA VAL A 27 -13.57 -23.10 4.88
C VAL A 27 -12.29 -22.25 4.87
N GLY A 28 -12.39 -20.99 4.42
CA GLY A 28 -11.25 -20.07 4.30
C GLY A 28 -11.31 -19.12 3.10
N GLY A 29 -12.07 -19.47 2.07
CA GLY A 29 -12.21 -18.64 0.88
C GLY A 29 -12.97 -17.33 1.07
N LEU A 30 -12.84 -16.40 0.11
CA LEU A 30 -13.55 -15.11 0.12
C LEU A 30 -15.06 -15.27 0.32
N ARG A 31 -15.64 -16.30 -0.35
CA ARG A 31 -17.05 -16.65 -0.17
C ARG A 31 -17.33 -17.20 1.22
N GLY A 32 -16.52 -18.12 1.74
CA GLY A 32 -16.67 -18.63 3.11
C GLY A 32 -16.65 -17.52 4.16
N SER A 33 -15.80 -16.50 3.99
CA SER A 33 -15.72 -15.38 4.93
C SER A 33 -17.00 -14.52 4.96
N LEU A 34 -17.75 -14.43 3.86
CA LEU A 34 -18.93 -13.57 3.77
C LEU A 34 -20.09 -14.08 4.64
N ASP A 35 -20.19 -15.40 4.82
CA ASP A 35 -21.28 -16.03 5.56
C ASP A 35 -21.13 -15.85 7.07
N ALA A 36 -19.91 -15.55 7.55
CA ALA A 36 -19.66 -15.13 8.93
C ALA A 36 -20.21 -13.72 9.26
N CYS A 37 -20.67 -12.95 8.26
CA CYS A 37 -21.17 -11.60 8.48
C CYS A 37 -22.53 -11.59 9.23
N VAL A 38 -22.48 -11.18 10.50
CA VAL A 38 -23.64 -10.98 11.41
C VAL A 38 -24.32 -9.60 11.28
N LYS A 39 -23.92 -8.78 10.30
CA LYS A 39 -24.51 -7.46 9.99
C LYS A 39 -24.51 -6.44 11.15
N CYS A 40 -23.52 -6.48 12.04
CA CYS A 40 -23.40 -5.58 13.21
C CYS A 40 -23.05 -4.10 12.91
N THR A 41 -22.72 -3.74 11.67
CA THR A 41 -22.39 -2.36 11.20
C THR A 41 -21.07 -1.74 11.67
N ILE A 42 -20.24 -2.45 12.44
CA ILE A 42 -18.92 -1.94 12.90
C ILE A 42 -18.02 -1.47 11.74
N CYS A 43 -18.07 -2.17 10.61
CA CYS A 43 -17.30 -1.78 9.42
C CYS A 43 -17.76 -0.45 8.81
N GLU A 44 -19.04 -0.07 8.96
CA GLU A 44 -19.58 1.20 8.47
C GLU A 44 -19.18 2.35 9.39
N THR A 45 -19.30 2.16 10.71
CA THR A 45 -18.93 3.21 11.70
C THR A 45 -17.45 3.55 11.67
N ASN A 46 -16.61 2.60 11.28
CA ASN A 46 -15.16 2.78 11.13
C ASN A 46 -14.75 3.17 9.70
N CYS A 47 -15.68 3.24 8.74
CA CYS A 47 -15.32 3.55 7.36
C CYS A 47 -15.01 5.05 7.20
N PRO A 48 -13.77 5.44 6.84
CA PRO A 48 -13.44 6.85 6.70
C PRO A 48 -14.16 7.53 5.53
N VAL A 49 -14.46 6.78 4.45
CA VAL A 49 -15.13 7.32 3.26
C VAL A 49 -16.58 7.68 3.56
N MET A 50 -17.34 6.77 4.21
CA MET A 50 -18.74 7.02 4.56
C MET A 50 -18.90 8.22 5.50
N ARG A 51 -17.90 8.50 6.34
CA ARG A 51 -17.90 9.66 7.25
C ARG A 51 -17.98 11.00 6.51
N VAL A 52 -17.58 11.06 5.25
CA VAL A 52 -17.41 12.33 4.51
C VAL A 52 -18.20 12.40 3.20
N THR A 53 -18.82 11.31 2.74
CA THR A 53 -19.62 11.30 1.52
C THR A 53 -20.66 10.18 1.51
N ASP A 54 -21.79 10.43 0.86
CA ASP A 54 -22.87 9.50 0.55
C ASP A 54 -22.68 8.76 -0.79
N LEU A 55 -21.65 9.12 -1.57
CA LEU A 55 -21.35 8.52 -2.88
C LEU A 55 -20.87 7.06 -2.77
N PHE A 56 -20.57 6.57 -1.56
CA PHE A 56 -20.23 5.19 -1.27
C PHE A 56 -21.32 4.57 -0.39
N GLY A 57 -21.99 3.52 -0.89
CA GLY A 57 -23.06 2.83 -0.16
C GLY A 57 -22.60 2.08 1.10
N GLY A 58 -21.29 1.99 1.33
CA GLY A 58 -20.70 1.49 2.55
C GLY A 58 -20.16 0.06 2.46
N PRO A 59 -19.19 -0.31 3.31
CA PRO A 59 -18.46 -1.57 3.18
C PRO A 59 -19.34 -2.80 3.43
N LYS A 60 -20.34 -2.72 4.31
CA LYS A 60 -21.27 -3.83 4.57
C LYS A 60 -22.18 -4.07 3.36
N TYR A 61 -22.80 -3.00 2.85
CA TYR A 61 -23.69 -3.07 1.69
C TYR A 61 -22.94 -3.52 0.44
N SER A 62 -21.87 -2.79 0.06
CA SER A 62 -21.11 -3.07 -1.17
C SER A 62 -20.26 -4.34 -1.10
N GLY A 63 -19.96 -4.85 0.10
CA GLY A 63 -19.24 -6.09 0.33
C GLY A 63 -20.19 -7.27 0.61
N PRO A 64 -20.17 -7.84 1.82
CA PRO A 64 -20.80 -9.14 2.11
C PRO A 64 -22.33 -9.16 1.88
N GLN A 65 -23.04 -8.04 2.07
CA GLN A 65 -24.49 -8.04 1.91
C GLN A 65 -24.92 -8.15 0.44
N ALA A 66 -24.38 -7.30 -0.44
CA ALA A 66 -24.66 -7.39 -1.87
C ALA A 66 -24.12 -8.68 -2.47
N GLU A 67 -22.96 -9.15 -1.98
CA GLU A 67 -22.32 -10.35 -2.48
C GLU A 67 -23.14 -11.62 -2.25
N ARG A 68 -23.81 -11.73 -1.11
CA ARG A 68 -24.61 -12.92 -0.75
C ARG A 68 -25.72 -13.26 -1.74
N PHE A 69 -26.30 -12.24 -2.38
CA PHE A 69 -27.44 -12.40 -3.30
C PHE A 69 -27.03 -12.25 -4.77
N ARG A 70 -25.74 -12.08 -5.04
CA ARG A 70 -25.25 -11.81 -6.39
C ARG A 70 -25.29 -13.09 -7.22
N GLN A 71 -25.90 -12.99 -8.39
CA GLN A 71 -25.83 -14.01 -9.43
C GLN A 71 -24.75 -13.65 -10.47
N LYS A 72 -24.23 -14.66 -11.16
CA LYS A 72 -23.23 -14.49 -12.22
C LYS A 72 -23.75 -13.52 -13.29
N GLY A 73 -22.96 -12.51 -13.63
CA GLY A 73 -23.32 -11.50 -14.64
C GLY A 73 -24.08 -10.28 -14.13
N GLN A 74 -24.47 -10.20 -12.85
CA GLN A 74 -25.09 -8.99 -12.30
C GLN A 74 -24.07 -7.87 -12.05
N ILE A 75 -24.30 -6.72 -12.69
CA ILE A 75 -23.48 -5.50 -12.52
C ILE A 75 -23.62 -4.99 -11.07
N VAL A 76 -22.49 -4.65 -10.45
CA VAL A 76 -22.40 -4.09 -9.10
C VAL A 76 -22.98 -2.67 -9.05
N ASP A 77 -23.42 -2.26 -7.86
CA ASP A 77 -23.72 -0.86 -7.62
C ASP A 77 -22.46 0.01 -7.79
N LYS A 78 -22.57 1.10 -8.56
CA LYS A 78 -21.42 1.93 -8.96
C LYS A 78 -20.77 2.66 -7.78
N SER A 79 -21.48 2.80 -6.65
CA SER A 79 -20.91 3.41 -5.45
C SER A 79 -19.65 2.68 -4.95
N ILE A 80 -19.48 1.39 -5.28
CA ILE A 80 -18.29 0.60 -4.93
C ILE A 80 -16.99 1.20 -5.48
N ASP A 81 -17.05 1.98 -6.56
CA ASP A 81 -15.87 2.66 -7.09
C ASP A 81 -15.36 3.77 -6.16
N TYR A 82 -16.21 4.31 -5.27
CA TYR A 82 -15.83 5.27 -4.24
C TYR A 82 -15.18 4.62 -3.01
N CYS A 83 -15.20 3.29 -2.87
CA CYS A 83 -14.40 2.61 -1.86
C CYS A 83 -12.91 2.95 -2.04
N SER A 84 -12.29 3.46 -0.99
CA SER A 84 -10.87 3.83 -1.01
C SER A 84 -9.93 2.64 -0.92
N SER A 85 -10.41 1.43 -0.61
CA SER A 85 -9.55 0.25 -0.40
C SER A 85 -8.57 0.36 0.77
N CYS A 86 -8.95 1.05 1.85
CA CYS A 86 -8.04 1.24 2.99
C CYS A 86 -7.94 0.04 3.95
N GLY A 87 -8.74 -1.03 3.79
CA GLY A 87 -8.63 -2.22 4.64
C GLY A 87 -9.31 -2.11 6.02
N THR A 88 -9.65 -0.90 6.49
CA THR A 88 -10.17 -0.68 7.86
C THR A 88 -11.37 -1.56 8.18
N CYS A 89 -12.29 -1.77 7.23
CA CYS A 89 -13.47 -2.59 7.44
C CYS A 89 -13.17 -4.08 7.66
N SER A 90 -12.14 -4.63 7.02
CA SER A 90 -11.68 -6.00 7.25
C SER A 90 -11.01 -6.09 8.63
N LEU A 91 -10.13 -5.14 8.94
CA LEU A 91 -9.36 -5.11 10.20
C LEU A 91 -10.26 -5.06 11.44
N VAL A 92 -11.33 -4.26 11.42
CA VAL A 92 -12.22 -4.09 12.58
C VAL A 92 -13.36 -5.11 12.64
N CYS A 93 -13.42 -6.06 11.71
CA CYS A 93 -14.53 -7.01 11.67
C CYS A 93 -14.38 -8.07 12.77
N PRO A 94 -15.31 -8.17 13.75
CA PRO A 94 -15.20 -9.14 14.84
C PRO A 94 -15.42 -10.59 14.39
N GLN A 95 -15.83 -10.80 13.13
CA GLN A 95 -16.07 -12.12 12.55
C GLN A 95 -15.02 -12.48 11.48
N GLY A 96 -13.98 -11.64 11.31
CA GLY A 96 -12.93 -11.90 10.32
C GLY A 96 -13.40 -11.88 8.87
N VAL A 97 -14.52 -11.20 8.57
CA VAL A 97 -15.03 -11.09 7.19
C VAL A 97 -14.02 -10.29 6.36
N LYS A 98 -13.59 -10.83 5.23
CA LYS A 98 -12.67 -10.18 4.28
C LYS A 98 -13.39 -9.13 3.42
N VAL A 99 -13.94 -8.09 4.08
CA VAL A 99 -14.86 -7.11 3.46
C VAL A 99 -14.18 -6.33 2.33
N THR A 100 -12.96 -5.87 2.56
CA THR A 100 -12.17 -5.07 1.59
C THR A 100 -11.87 -5.90 0.35
N GLU A 101 -11.46 -7.14 0.55
CA GLU A 101 -11.09 -8.09 -0.47
C GLU A 101 -12.31 -8.41 -1.35
N ILE A 102 -13.46 -8.74 -0.74
CA ILE A 102 -14.74 -8.92 -1.48
C ILE A 102 -15.04 -7.69 -2.34
N ILE A 103 -14.93 -6.48 -1.78
CA ILE A 103 -15.15 -5.23 -2.52
C ILE A 103 -14.15 -5.06 -3.66
N HIS A 104 -12.90 -5.45 -3.45
CA HIS A 104 -11.82 -5.38 -4.44
C HIS A 104 -12.11 -6.22 -5.68
N HIS A 105 -12.50 -7.48 -5.48
CA HIS A 105 -12.83 -8.39 -6.57
C HIS A 105 -13.99 -7.83 -7.38
N ARG A 106 -15.07 -7.40 -6.70
CA ARG A 106 -16.26 -6.88 -7.38
C ARG A 106 -16.06 -5.54 -8.06
N ARG A 107 -15.29 -4.63 -7.46
CA ARG A 107 -14.88 -3.39 -8.14
C ARG A 107 -14.04 -3.69 -9.37
N THR A 108 -13.15 -4.68 -9.30
CA THR A 108 -12.29 -5.06 -10.42
C THR A 108 -13.10 -5.65 -11.57
N GLU A 109 -14.00 -6.60 -11.30
CA GLU A 109 -14.90 -7.17 -12.30
C GLU A 109 -15.77 -6.11 -12.97
N MET A 110 -16.32 -5.18 -12.18
CA MET A 110 -17.06 -4.03 -12.71
C MET A 110 -16.21 -3.20 -13.66
N LYS A 111 -14.97 -2.87 -13.27
CA LYS A 111 -14.06 -2.09 -14.11
C LYS A 111 -13.64 -2.84 -15.36
N ILE A 112 -13.50 -4.16 -15.32
CA ILE A 112 -13.22 -4.98 -16.50
C ILE A 112 -14.41 -4.92 -17.46
N ALA A 113 -15.63 -5.14 -16.96
CA ALA A 113 -16.86 -5.11 -17.75
C ALA A 113 -17.13 -3.72 -18.37
N MET A 114 -16.83 -2.64 -17.65
CA MET A 114 -16.99 -1.26 -18.13
C MET A 114 -15.78 -0.74 -18.94
N GLY A 115 -14.68 -1.49 -18.96
CA GLY A 115 -13.39 -1.06 -19.50
C GLY A 115 -12.56 -0.24 -18.50
N ILE A 116 -11.38 -0.75 -18.13
CA ILE A 116 -10.46 -0.06 -17.21
C ILE A 116 -9.94 1.23 -17.88
N PRO A 117 -10.13 2.42 -17.28
CA PRO A 117 -9.69 3.69 -17.84
C PRO A 117 -8.18 3.71 -18.14
N VAL A 118 -7.79 4.39 -19.23
CA VAL A 118 -6.37 4.57 -19.60
C VAL A 118 -5.57 5.20 -18.47
N ARG A 119 -6.18 6.15 -17.73
CA ARG A 119 -5.62 6.74 -16.51
C ARG A 119 -5.16 5.66 -15.53
N ASP A 120 -6.05 4.74 -15.17
CA ASP A 120 -5.81 3.68 -14.19
C ASP A 120 -4.70 2.72 -14.68
N ARG A 121 -4.60 2.50 -16.00
CA ARG A 121 -3.49 1.75 -16.65
C ARG A 121 -2.14 2.45 -16.60
N LEU A 122 -2.12 3.78 -16.61
CA LEU A 122 -0.91 4.58 -16.60
C LEU A 122 -0.41 4.82 -15.17
N ILE A 123 -1.27 5.32 -14.29
CA ILE A 123 -0.90 5.68 -12.91
C ILE A 123 -0.50 4.47 -12.07
N GLY A 124 -0.97 3.26 -12.43
CA GLY A 124 -0.56 2.01 -11.80
C GLY A 124 0.87 1.56 -12.15
N ARG A 125 1.51 2.15 -13.18
CA ARG A 125 2.85 1.77 -13.66
C ARG A 125 3.92 2.71 -13.13
N THR A 126 4.04 2.77 -11.80
CA THR A 126 4.99 3.65 -11.09
C THR A 126 6.45 3.53 -11.57
N SER A 127 6.93 2.31 -11.86
CA SER A 127 8.29 2.11 -12.39
C SER A 127 8.51 2.74 -13.77
N LEU A 128 7.50 2.69 -14.64
CA LEU A 128 7.56 3.32 -15.96
C LEU A 128 7.62 4.84 -15.80
N ILE A 129 6.75 5.41 -14.95
CA ILE A 129 6.75 6.84 -14.62
C ILE A 129 8.10 7.28 -14.07
N GLY A 130 8.64 6.55 -13.09
CA GLY A 130 9.94 6.84 -12.49
C GLY A 130 11.11 6.78 -13.50
N THR A 131 11.11 5.77 -14.38
CA THR A 131 12.12 5.63 -15.44
C THR A 131 12.07 6.80 -16.43
N MET A 132 10.87 7.29 -16.76
CA MET A 132 10.71 8.43 -17.67
C MET A 132 11.04 9.77 -17.00
N MET A 133 10.68 9.95 -15.73
CA MET A 133 10.87 11.22 -15.02
C MET A 133 12.32 11.43 -14.54
N THR A 134 13.03 10.38 -14.12
CA THR A 134 14.35 10.49 -13.49
C THR A 134 15.41 11.18 -14.36
N PRO A 135 15.58 10.85 -15.66
CA PRO A 135 16.59 11.50 -16.51
C PRO A 135 16.32 13.00 -16.75
N VAL A 136 15.07 13.43 -16.61
CA VAL A 136 14.62 14.81 -16.83
C VAL A 136 14.04 15.41 -15.54
N ALA A 137 14.49 14.94 -14.37
CA ALA A 137 13.88 15.25 -13.08
C ALA A 137 13.66 16.76 -12.83
N PRO A 138 14.62 17.68 -13.14
CA PRO A 138 14.38 19.11 -12.97
C PRO A 138 13.20 19.63 -13.79
N ILE A 139 13.08 19.19 -15.05
CA ILE A 139 12.00 19.59 -15.96
C ILE A 139 10.68 18.95 -15.52
N ALA A 140 10.69 17.66 -15.18
CA ALA A 140 9.52 16.94 -14.72
C ALA A 140 8.96 17.56 -13.44
N ASN A 141 9.82 17.89 -12.47
CA ASN A 141 9.41 18.52 -11.22
C ASN A 141 8.90 19.95 -11.45
N TRP A 142 9.56 20.74 -12.30
CA TRP A 142 9.06 22.07 -12.70
C TRP A 142 7.66 21.98 -13.32
N ALA A 143 7.43 21.01 -14.21
CA ALA A 143 6.14 20.81 -14.85
C ALA A 143 5.03 20.48 -13.83
N LEU A 144 5.36 19.82 -12.71
CA LEU A 144 4.42 19.56 -11.61
C LEU A 144 4.04 20.83 -10.84
N ASP A 145 4.88 21.86 -10.84
CA ASP A 145 4.63 23.13 -10.13
C ASP A 145 3.85 24.15 -10.99
N VAL A 146 3.74 23.92 -12.31
CA VAL A 146 3.08 24.84 -13.25
C VAL A 146 1.58 24.58 -13.35
N LYS A 147 0.76 25.49 -12.79
CA LYS A 147 -0.72 25.38 -12.76
C LYS A 147 -1.37 25.07 -14.13
N PRO A 148 -1.03 25.74 -15.24
CA PRO A 148 -1.57 25.39 -16.56
C PRO A 148 -1.35 23.94 -16.97
N ILE A 149 -0.14 23.40 -16.77
CA ILE A 149 0.20 22.01 -17.09
C ILE A 149 -0.65 21.05 -16.24
N ARG A 150 -0.79 21.36 -14.94
CA ARG A 150 -1.64 20.60 -14.02
C ARG A 150 -3.12 20.59 -14.41
N MET A 151 -3.64 21.71 -14.93
CA MET A 151 -5.01 21.78 -15.43
C MET A 151 -5.20 20.97 -16.72
N VAL A 152 -4.20 20.93 -17.61
CA VAL A 152 -4.22 20.07 -18.81
C VAL A 152 -4.19 18.60 -18.40
N MET A 153 -3.30 18.22 -17.48
CA MET A 153 -3.22 16.86 -16.96
C MET A 153 -4.55 16.40 -16.33
N GLU A 154 -5.23 17.28 -15.59
CA GLU A 154 -6.57 16.99 -15.04
C GLU A 154 -7.62 16.78 -16.13
N LYS A 155 -7.64 17.60 -17.18
CA LYS A 155 -8.62 17.48 -18.27
C LYS A 155 -8.38 16.26 -19.17
N VAL A 156 -7.11 15.93 -19.43
CA VAL A 156 -6.73 14.89 -20.40
C VAL A 156 -6.59 13.52 -19.73
N ILE A 157 -5.89 13.47 -18.58
CA ILE A 157 -5.57 12.21 -17.90
C ILE A 157 -6.55 11.94 -16.75
N GLY A 158 -7.21 12.96 -16.21
CA GLY A 158 -8.15 12.77 -15.08
C GLY A 158 -7.46 12.65 -13.71
N VAL A 159 -6.22 13.13 -13.60
CA VAL A 159 -5.50 13.30 -12.32
C VAL A 159 -5.72 14.72 -11.83
N HIS A 160 -6.23 14.89 -10.62
CA HIS A 160 -6.58 16.21 -10.09
C HIS A 160 -5.40 17.19 -10.11
N ARG A 161 -5.63 18.46 -10.44
CA ARG A 161 -4.57 19.48 -10.54
C ARG A 161 -3.77 19.66 -9.23
N SER A 162 -4.38 19.36 -8.09
CA SER A 162 -3.76 19.41 -6.75
C SER A 162 -3.41 18.02 -6.20
N ALA A 163 -3.42 16.98 -7.03
CA ALA A 163 -3.05 15.62 -6.63
C ALA A 163 -1.60 15.59 -6.10
N PRO A 164 -1.33 14.86 -5.00
CA PRO A 164 0.02 14.70 -4.47
C PRO A 164 0.84 13.82 -5.41
N MET A 165 1.55 14.44 -6.35
CA MET A 165 2.43 13.71 -7.25
C MET A 165 3.81 13.52 -6.64
N PRO A 166 4.44 12.35 -6.84
CA PRO A 166 5.81 12.16 -6.43
C PRO A 166 6.74 13.08 -7.23
N ARG A 167 7.76 13.60 -6.55
CA ARG A 167 8.87 14.32 -7.20
C ARG A 167 9.98 13.33 -7.54
N ALA A 168 10.49 13.41 -8.76
CA ALA A 168 11.57 12.55 -9.21
C ALA A 168 12.92 13.06 -8.69
N TYR A 169 13.80 12.13 -8.31
CA TYR A 169 15.19 12.42 -8.03
C TYR A 169 16.01 12.37 -9.34
N GLY A 170 17.07 13.16 -9.45
CA GLY A 170 18.00 13.10 -10.60
C GLY A 170 18.92 11.88 -10.58
N ARG A 171 18.82 11.02 -9.56
CA ARG A 171 19.54 9.75 -9.41
C ARG A 171 18.54 8.65 -9.02
N THR A 172 18.80 7.42 -9.46
CA THR A 172 18.09 6.24 -8.95
C THR A 172 18.82 5.66 -7.73
N PHE A 173 18.10 4.92 -6.88
CA PHE A 173 18.72 4.20 -5.77
C PHE A 173 19.74 3.16 -6.27
N GLU A 174 19.40 2.30 -7.24
CA GLU A 174 20.35 1.34 -7.81
C GLU A 174 21.59 2.03 -8.41
N GLY A 175 21.43 3.24 -8.98
CA GLY A 175 22.53 4.01 -9.52
C GLY A 175 23.49 4.55 -8.45
N TRP A 176 22.95 4.89 -7.28
CA TRP A 176 23.74 5.20 -6.08
C TRP A 176 24.40 3.94 -5.52
N PHE A 177 23.64 2.86 -5.31
CA PHE A 177 24.11 1.63 -4.68
C PHE A 177 25.30 0.99 -5.42
N LYS A 178 25.31 1.04 -6.77
CA LYS A 178 26.45 0.56 -7.58
C LYS A 178 27.78 1.28 -7.31
N LYS A 179 27.74 2.50 -6.78
CA LYS A 179 28.92 3.32 -6.46
C LYS A 179 29.21 3.35 -4.96
N HIS A 180 28.27 2.87 -4.14
CA HIS A 180 28.37 2.83 -2.70
C HIS A 180 29.46 1.85 -2.28
N LYS A 181 30.19 2.21 -1.23
CA LYS A 181 31.13 1.32 -0.57
C LYS A 181 30.51 0.97 0.79
N PRO A 182 30.29 -0.32 1.09
CA PRO A 182 29.67 -0.72 2.35
C PRO A 182 30.42 -0.14 3.57
N LEU A 183 29.67 0.15 4.64
CA LEU A 183 30.26 0.59 5.91
C LEU A 183 31.20 -0.49 6.51
N PRO A 184 32.19 -0.12 7.35
CA PRO A 184 33.20 -1.05 7.84
C PRO A 184 32.68 -2.29 8.56
N SER A 185 31.56 -2.19 9.27
CA SER A 185 30.90 -3.29 10.01
C SER A 185 30.08 -4.24 9.12
N SER A 186 29.87 -3.89 7.85
CA SER A 186 28.99 -4.64 6.93
C SER A 186 29.44 -6.10 6.78
N GLY A 187 28.54 -7.04 7.08
CA GLY A 187 28.71 -8.49 6.88
C GLY A 187 29.02 -9.27 8.15
N GLU A 188 29.30 -8.61 9.27
CA GLU A 188 29.54 -9.25 10.58
C GLU A 188 28.34 -10.05 11.10
N ARG A 189 27.12 -9.66 10.72
CA ARG A 189 25.85 -10.30 11.13
C ARG A 189 25.18 -11.10 10.01
N GLY A 190 25.91 -11.38 8.93
CA GLY A 190 25.38 -12.08 7.77
C GLY A 190 24.64 -11.15 6.80
N GLN A 191 23.79 -11.74 5.96
CA GLN A 191 23.22 -11.08 4.79
C GLN A 191 21.74 -10.75 4.97
N VAL A 192 21.33 -9.57 4.49
CA VAL A 192 19.92 -9.16 4.36
C VAL A 192 19.66 -8.78 2.89
N ILE A 193 18.47 -9.04 2.38
CA ILE A 193 18.06 -8.56 1.06
C ILE A 193 17.26 -7.28 1.25
N PHE A 194 17.69 -6.18 0.64
CA PHE A 194 16.92 -4.94 0.69
C PHE A 194 16.01 -4.82 -0.55
N PHE A 195 14.70 -4.83 -0.29
CA PHE A 195 13.65 -4.66 -1.29
C PHE A 195 13.17 -3.20 -1.32
N HIS A 196 13.75 -2.41 -2.23
CA HIS A 196 13.48 -0.96 -2.33
C HIS A 196 12.15 -0.61 -3.01
N GLY A 197 11.57 -1.53 -3.79
CA GLY A 197 10.33 -1.29 -4.53
C GLY A 197 10.43 -0.14 -5.56
N CYS A 198 9.32 0.21 -6.19
CA CYS A 198 9.34 1.23 -7.24
C CYS A 198 9.48 2.67 -6.71
N ALA A 199 8.89 2.97 -5.56
CA ALA A 199 8.96 4.31 -4.99
C ALA A 199 10.35 4.60 -4.44
N GLY A 200 10.94 3.67 -3.67
CA GLY A 200 12.31 3.78 -3.17
C GLY A 200 13.36 3.86 -4.27
N GLN A 201 13.07 3.37 -5.48
CA GLN A 201 13.99 3.47 -6.62
C GLN A 201 14.07 4.86 -7.25
N TYR A 202 12.95 5.59 -7.31
CA TYR A 202 12.83 6.81 -8.14
C TYR A 202 12.37 8.07 -7.38
N PHE A 203 11.59 7.90 -6.32
CA PHE A 203 10.83 8.99 -5.67
C PHE A 203 11.10 9.13 -4.17
N GLU A 204 11.57 8.08 -3.51
CA GLU A 204 11.94 8.06 -2.08
C GLU A 204 13.37 7.52 -1.93
N VAL A 205 14.27 7.97 -2.82
CA VAL A 205 15.65 7.45 -2.93
C VAL A 205 16.42 7.57 -1.62
N GLU A 206 16.26 8.68 -0.91
CA GLU A 206 16.91 8.88 0.39
C GLU A 206 16.43 7.89 1.45
N THR A 207 15.14 7.51 1.43
CA THR A 207 14.62 6.47 2.34
C THR A 207 15.34 5.13 2.10
N SER A 208 15.53 4.76 0.83
CA SER A 208 16.28 3.54 0.47
C SER A 208 17.74 3.61 0.90
N ILE A 209 18.40 4.76 0.70
CA ILE A 209 19.79 4.99 1.12
C ILE A 209 19.93 4.86 2.64
N HIS A 210 19.10 5.57 3.40
CA HIS A 210 19.14 5.50 4.86
C HIS A 210 18.89 4.09 5.38
N SER A 211 18.03 3.32 4.71
CA SER A 211 17.77 1.91 5.05
C SER A 211 19.02 1.05 4.88
N VAL A 212 19.73 1.18 3.74
CA VAL A 212 21.01 0.47 3.52
C VAL A 212 22.03 0.84 4.59
N LEU A 213 22.24 2.14 4.82
CA LEU A 213 23.26 2.62 5.76
C LEU A 213 22.97 2.17 7.20
N VAL A 214 21.71 2.16 7.63
CA VAL A 214 21.32 1.65 8.95
C VAL A 214 21.57 0.14 9.04
N LEU A 215 21.20 -0.64 8.02
CA LEU A 215 21.42 -2.09 8.03
C LEU A 215 22.91 -2.45 8.01
N GLU A 216 23.72 -1.74 7.23
CA GLU A 216 25.18 -1.92 7.20
C GLU A 216 25.84 -1.51 8.53
N HIS A 217 25.36 -0.42 9.15
CA HIS A 217 25.83 0.00 10.47
C HIS A 217 25.54 -1.05 11.55
N LEU A 218 24.38 -1.70 11.47
CA LEU A 218 24.02 -2.84 12.32
C LEU A 218 24.80 -4.12 12.00
N GLY A 219 25.66 -4.09 11.00
CA GLY A 219 26.58 -5.18 10.67
C GLY A 219 26.08 -6.14 9.60
N TYR A 220 24.96 -5.84 8.92
CA TYR A 220 24.47 -6.68 7.84
C TYR A 220 25.12 -6.35 6.50
N GLU A 221 25.47 -7.38 5.73
CA GLU A 221 25.76 -7.22 4.31
C GLU A 221 24.43 -7.04 3.57
N VAL A 222 24.24 -5.88 2.96
CA VAL A 222 23.00 -5.55 2.25
C VAL A 222 23.07 -5.98 0.80
N LEU A 223 22.28 -6.97 0.43
CA LEU A 223 22.14 -7.45 -0.93
C LEU A 223 20.97 -6.75 -1.63
N VAL A 224 21.23 -6.12 -2.77
CA VAL A 224 20.20 -5.46 -3.58
C VAL A 224 20.10 -6.15 -4.95
N PRO A 225 19.23 -7.17 -5.12
CA PRO A 225 18.94 -7.72 -6.44
C PRO A 225 18.38 -6.65 -7.35
N LYS A 226 18.65 -6.74 -8.65
CA LYS A 226 17.86 -6.01 -9.65
C LYS A 226 16.44 -6.57 -9.65
N HIS A 227 15.43 -5.74 -9.37
CA HIS A 227 14.04 -6.17 -9.29
C HIS A 227 13.04 -5.08 -9.72
N GLY A 228 11.77 -5.47 -9.89
CA GLY A 228 10.68 -4.61 -10.33
C GLY A 228 9.80 -4.05 -9.21
N CYS A 229 8.62 -3.55 -9.58
CA CYS A 229 7.59 -3.13 -8.61
C CYS A 229 6.85 -4.34 -8.01
N CYS A 230 6.29 -4.20 -6.81
CA CYS A 230 5.43 -5.19 -6.14
C CYS A 230 4.08 -5.44 -6.84
N GLY A 231 3.63 -4.54 -7.72
CA GLY A 231 2.36 -4.68 -8.42
C GLY A 231 1.13 -4.14 -7.68
N LEU A 232 1.27 -3.65 -6.44
CA LEU A 232 0.16 -3.11 -5.63
C LEU A 232 -0.65 -2.03 -6.34
N ALA A 233 0.03 -1.10 -7.03
CA ALA A 233 -0.65 -0.02 -7.76
C ALA A 233 -1.46 -0.54 -8.96
N LEU A 234 -1.07 -1.66 -9.56
CA LEU A 234 -1.82 -2.34 -10.63
C LEU A 234 -3.04 -3.06 -10.03
N GLN A 235 -2.87 -3.82 -8.95
CA GLN A 235 -3.96 -4.48 -8.23
C GLN A 235 -5.02 -3.45 -7.77
N SER A 236 -4.60 -2.37 -7.12
CA SER A 236 -5.51 -1.30 -6.66
C SER A 236 -6.33 -0.67 -7.79
N ASN A 237 -5.85 -0.75 -9.04
CA ASN A 237 -6.52 -0.24 -10.23
C ASN A 237 -7.29 -1.32 -11.03
N GLY A 238 -7.34 -2.56 -10.54
CA GLY A 238 -8.05 -3.68 -11.16
C GLY A 238 -7.28 -4.40 -12.26
N LEU A 239 -5.97 -4.18 -12.37
CA LEU A 239 -5.10 -4.79 -13.38
C LEU A 239 -4.46 -6.08 -12.84
N TYR A 240 -5.29 -7.03 -12.42
CA TYR A 240 -4.85 -8.20 -11.65
C TYR A 240 -3.90 -9.09 -12.46
N SER A 241 -4.16 -9.32 -13.75
CA SER A 241 -3.28 -10.13 -14.60
C SER A 241 -1.86 -9.56 -14.70
N ASP A 242 -1.74 -8.24 -14.81
CA ASP A 242 -0.43 -7.57 -14.82
C ASP A 242 0.20 -7.55 -13.42
N ALA A 243 -0.60 -7.34 -12.36
CA ALA A 243 -0.11 -7.39 -10.99
C ALA A 243 0.49 -8.75 -10.65
N ARG A 244 -0.17 -9.87 -11.00
CA ARG A 244 0.34 -11.23 -10.84
C ARG A 244 1.69 -11.43 -11.53
N LYS A 245 1.82 -10.97 -12.79
CA LYS A 245 3.10 -11.01 -13.53
C LYS A 245 4.21 -10.18 -12.86
N TYR A 246 3.87 -9.13 -12.14
CA TYR A 246 4.84 -8.32 -11.39
C TYR A 246 5.29 -9.07 -10.14
N VAL A 247 4.35 -9.61 -9.38
CA VAL A 247 4.63 -10.43 -8.19
C VAL A 247 5.50 -11.63 -8.53
N SER A 248 5.14 -12.45 -9.53
CA SER A 248 5.92 -13.64 -9.89
C SER A 248 7.37 -13.32 -10.28
N ARG A 249 7.58 -12.25 -11.06
CA ARG A 249 8.94 -11.82 -11.42
C ARG A 249 9.72 -11.30 -10.20
N LEU A 250 9.06 -10.56 -9.34
CA LEU A 250 9.67 -10.03 -8.12
C LEU A 250 10.07 -11.16 -7.17
N THR A 251 9.21 -12.15 -6.95
CA THR A 251 9.53 -13.31 -6.10
C THR A 251 10.71 -14.09 -6.65
N ASP A 252 10.80 -14.27 -7.97
CA ASP A 252 11.96 -14.90 -8.61
C ASP A 252 13.25 -14.09 -8.41
N ASP A 253 13.19 -12.77 -8.62
CA ASP A 253 14.36 -11.90 -8.49
C ASP A 253 14.89 -11.85 -7.05
N LEU A 254 14.00 -11.78 -6.05
CA LEU A 254 14.37 -11.80 -4.63
C LEU A 254 14.96 -13.16 -4.19
N ARG A 255 14.48 -14.29 -4.76
CA ARG A 255 14.97 -15.63 -4.43
C ARG A 255 16.31 -16.00 -5.06
N LYS A 256 16.70 -15.34 -6.16
CA LYS A 256 17.94 -15.64 -6.90
C LYS A 256 19.21 -15.31 -6.11
N VAL A 257 19.14 -14.35 -5.19
CA VAL A 257 20.35 -13.82 -4.53
C VAL A 257 20.69 -14.58 -3.27
N ASN A 258 19.75 -14.71 -2.33
CA ASN A 258 19.93 -15.54 -1.15
C ASN A 258 18.54 -16.00 -0.64
N ARG A 259 18.35 -17.32 -0.52
CA ARG A 259 17.08 -17.93 -0.09
C ARG A 259 16.90 -17.94 1.43
N GLY A 260 17.98 -17.91 2.19
CA GLY A 260 17.95 -17.93 3.67
C GLY A 260 17.99 -16.55 4.32
N ALA A 261 18.33 -15.50 3.57
CA ALA A 261 18.40 -14.14 4.11
C ALA A 261 16.99 -13.53 4.31
N PRO A 262 16.75 -12.77 5.39
CA PRO A 262 15.54 -11.96 5.51
C PRO A 262 15.47 -10.92 4.39
N ILE A 263 14.26 -10.61 3.92
CA ILE A 263 13.98 -9.56 2.95
C ILE A 263 13.42 -8.37 3.72
N VAL A 264 14.09 -7.22 3.69
CA VAL A 264 13.69 -6.03 4.43
C VAL A 264 13.25 -4.95 3.45
N SER A 265 12.11 -4.31 3.71
CA SER A 265 11.61 -3.19 2.91
C SER A 265 11.27 -1.99 3.78
N ALA A 266 11.63 -0.78 3.31
CA ALA A 266 11.18 0.48 3.90
C ALA A 266 9.83 0.96 3.33
N SER A 267 9.06 0.02 2.77
CA SER A 267 7.74 0.26 2.21
C SER A 267 6.76 -0.74 2.80
N GLY A 268 6.03 -0.33 3.83
CA GLY A 268 4.97 -1.15 4.42
C GLY A 268 3.95 -1.62 3.39
N SER A 269 3.71 -0.82 2.32
CA SER A 269 2.83 -1.20 1.22
C SER A 269 3.40 -2.31 0.33
N CYS A 270 4.71 -2.30 0.04
CA CYS A 270 5.34 -3.33 -0.77
C CYS A 270 5.56 -4.64 0.02
N ALA A 271 5.89 -4.53 1.31
CA ALA A 271 5.94 -5.68 2.22
C ALA A 271 4.55 -6.33 2.38
N GLY A 272 3.52 -5.52 2.65
CA GLY A 272 2.13 -6.00 2.77
C GLY A 272 1.62 -6.69 1.50
N MET A 273 2.03 -6.21 0.33
CA MET A 273 1.72 -6.86 -0.95
C MET A 273 2.24 -8.30 -1.03
N LEU A 274 3.49 -8.53 -0.62
CA LEU A 274 4.14 -9.85 -0.69
C LEU A 274 3.67 -10.79 0.44
N ARG A 275 3.35 -10.25 1.61
CA ARG A 275 2.94 -11.04 2.78
C ARG A 275 1.47 -11.45 2.75
N HIS A 276 0.60 -10.60 2.21
CA HIS A 276 -0.85 -10.77 2.34
C HIS A 276 -1.61 -10.51 1.02
N GLU A 277 -1.48 -9.31 0.43
CA GLU A 277 -2.43 -8.91 -0.64
C GLU A 277 -2.30 -9.75 -1.91
N ALA A 278 -1.11 -10.26 -2.24
CA ALA A 278 -0.94 -11.18 -3.35
C ALA A 278 -1.70 -12.50 -3.14
N HIS A 279 -1.75 -13.01 -1.92
CA HIS A 279 -2.58 -14.17 -1.57
C HIS A 279 -4.06 -13.78 -1.52
N ASP A 280 -4.43 -12.84 -0.65
CA ASP A 280 -5.83 -12.54 -0.31
C ASP A 280 -6.64 -11.86 -1.42
N ILE A 281 -5.99 -11.09 -2.30
CA ILE A 281 -6.66 -10.28 -3.33
C ILE A 281 -6.28 -10.73 -4.74
N LEU A 282 -5.04 -11.16 -4.97
CA LEU A 282 -4.66 -11.71 -6.27
C LEU A 282 -4.84 -13.23 -6.34
N GLU A 283 -5.21 -13.92 -5.26
CA GLU A 283 -5.42 -15.38 -5.24
C GLU A 283 -4.16 -16.09 -5.77
N MET A 284 -2.99 -15.65 -5.31
CA MET A 284 -1.70 -16.26 -5.64
C MET A 284 -1.22 -17.14 -4.49
N ASP A 285 -1.16 -18.44 -4.74
CA ASP A 285 -0.69 -19.46 -3.79
C ASP A 285 0.49 -20.23 -4.37
N THR A 286 1.57 -19.52 -4.68
CA THR A 286 2.77 -20.15 -5.24
C THR A 286 3.84 -20.36 -4.17
N PRO A 287 4.62 -21.45 -4.21
CA PRO A 287 5.71 -21.68 -3.25
C PRO A 287 6.74 -20.54 -3.23
N GLU A 288 6.89 -19.81 -4.35
CA GLU A 288 7.78 -18.66 -4.43
C GLU A 288 7.28 -17.46 -3.65
N LEU A 289 5.97 -17.21 -3.67
CA LEU A 289 5.35 -16.15 -2.89
C LEU A 289 5.35 -16.50 -1.41
N GLU A 290 5.07 -17.76 -1.05
CA GLU A 290 5.12 -18.22 0.34
C GLU A 290 6.54 -18.09 0.93
N ASP A 291 7.58 -18.52 0.19
CA ASP A 291 8.99 -18.36 0.58
C ASP A 291 9.37 -16.91 0.80
N VAL A 292 9.00 -16.02 -0.13
CA VAL A 292 9.36 -14.60 -0.06
C VAL A 292 8.56 -13.90 1.02
N GLY A 293 7.24 -14.12 1.07
CA GLY A 293 6.34 -13.50 2.03
C GLY A 293 6.68 -13.85 3.47
N SER A 294 6.99 -15.11 3.76
CA SER A 294 7.31 -15.58 5.12
C SER A 294 8.58 -14.99 5.74
N ARG A 295 9.51 -14.50 4.91
CA ARG A 295 10.75 -13.83 5.36
C ARG A 295 10.83 -12.36 4.94
N THR A 296 9.71 -11.77 4.51
CA THR A 296 9.63 -10.33 4.21
C THR A 296 9.25 -9.55 5.46
N TRP A 297 10.03 -8.53 5.77
CA TRP A 297 9.88 -7.66 6.93
C TRP A 297 9.65 -6.22 6.49
N ASP A 298 8.79 -5.51 7.23
CA ASP A 298 8.89 -4.06 7.28
C ASP A 298 10.16 -3.67 8.04
N ILE A 299 10.86 -2.62 7.62
CA ILE A 299 12.14 -2.26 8.23
C ILE A 299 12.00 -1.89 9.71
N CYS A 300 10.91 -1.23 10.11
CA CYS A 300 10.71 -0.89 11.51
C CYS A 300 10.34 -2.12 12.34
N GLU A 301 9.59 -3.07 11.77
CA GLU A 301 9.33 -4.39 12.38
C GLU A 301 10.65 -5.15 12.58
N PHE A 302 11.53 -5.17 11.58
CA PHE A 302 12.84 -5.82 11.67
C PHE A 302 13.73 -5.19 12.75
N LEU A 303 13.75 -3.86 12.86
CA LEU A 303 14.50 -3.16 13.90
C LEU A 303 13.93 -3.40 15.31
N LEU A 304 12.60 -3.49 15.43
CA LEU A 304 11.96 -3.82 16.70
C LEU A 304 12.28 -5.25 17.13
N ASP A 305 12.23 -6.22 16.21
CA ASP A 305 12.64 -7.61 16.49
C ASP A 305 14.10 -7.70 16.97
N LEU A 306 15.00 -6.93 16.36
CA LEU A 306 16.39 -6.82 16.84
C LEU A 306 16.46 -6.22 18.24
N HIS A 307 15.63 -5.23 18.56
CA HIS A 307 15.59 -4.63 19.89
C HIS A 307 15.11 -5.65 20.93
N ASP A 308 14.03 -6.38 20.63
CA ASP A 308 13.45 -7.39 21.50
C ASP A 308 14.43 -8.54 21.79
N ARG A 309 15.27 -8.89 20.81
CA ARG A 309 16.37 -9.86 20.97
C ARG A 309 17.62 -9.30 21.66
N GLY A 310 17.65 -8.01 21.98
CA GLY A 310 18.83 -7.34 22.57
C GLY A 310 19.99 -7.16 21.59
N GLU A 311 19.71 -7.23 20.29
CA GLU A 311 20.69 -7.15 19.21
C GLU A 311 20.74 -5.78 18.53
N LEU A 312 19.71 -4.93 18.69
CA LEU A 312 19.72 -3.57 18.17
C LEU A 312 20.71 -2.70 18.97
N ASP A 313 21.65 -2.07 18.27
CA ASP A 313 22.47 -1.02 18.88
C ASP A 313 21.58 0.19 19.23
N THR A 314 21.55 0.57 20.50
CA THR A 314 20.72 1.68 20.99
C THR A 314 21.57 2.86 21.46
N ASP A 315 22.87 2.91 21.09
CA ASP A 315 23.75 4.07 21.28
C ASP A 315 23.36 5.23 20.34
N PHE A 316 22.14 5.71 20.52
CA PHE A 316 21.54 6.78 19.75
C PHE A 316 21.97 8.14 20.29
N GLN A 317 22.39 9.02 19.37
CA GLN A 317 22.52 10.43 19.66
C GLN A 317 21.16 11.03 20.03
N ARG A 318 21.17 11.90 21.05
CA ARG A 318 19.97 12.61 21.49
C ARG A 318 19.44 13.53 20.39
N ILE A 319 18.12 13.47 20.14
CA ILE A 319 17.40 14.37 19.24
C ILE A 319 16.17 14.92 19.98
N ASP A 320 16.20 16.18 20.38
CA ASP A 320 15.08 16.83 21.08
C ASP A 320 13.99 17.27 20.09
N VAL A 321 12.99 16.40 19.88
CA VAL A 321 11.87 16.67 18.97
C VAL A 321 10.59 15.96 19.39
N THR A 322 9.45 16.64 19.24
CA THR A 322 8.14 15.98 19.23
C THR A 322 7.69 15.79 17.78
N ILE A 323 7.50 14.53 17.38
CA ILE A 323 7.17 14.17 16.00
C ILE A 323 5.76 13.56 15.91
N PRO A 324 4.82 14.18 15.16
CA PRO A 324 3.57 13.56 14.81
C PRO A 324 3.83 12.40 13.86
N TYR A 325 3.23 11.27 14.17
CA TYR A 325 3.32 10.04 13.41
C TYR A 325 1.93 9.61 12.95
N HIS A 326 1.81 9.26 11.67
CA HIS A 326 0.60 8.63 11.14
C HIS A 326 0.94 7.21 10.67
N ALA A 327 0.44 6.22 11.41
CA ALA A 327 0.52 4.82 11.03
C ALA A 327 -0.37 4.55 9.80
N PRO A 328 0.22 4.18 8.64
CA PRO A 328 -0.53 3.94 7.41
C PRO A 328 -1.52 2.78 7.54
N CYS A 329 -2.60 2.83 6.77
CA CYS A 329 -3.59 1.75 6.77
C CYS A 329 -3.00 0.40 6.31
N GLN A 330 -2.04 0.39 5.38
CA GLN A 330 -1.33 -0.83 4.97
C GLN A 330 -0.44 -1.42 6.07
N LEU A 331 0.09 -0.60 6.97
CA LEU A 331 0.82 -1.11 8.13
C LEU A 331 -0.16 -1.76 9.11
N LYS A 332 -1.26 -1.07 9.41
CA LYS A 332 -2.30 -1.55 10.33
C LYS A 332 -2.93 -2.87 9.86
N SER A 333 -3.15 -3.03 8.55
CA SER A 333 -3.73 -4.26 7.99
C SER A 333 -2.83 -5.49 8.12
N GLN A 334 -1.52 -5.30 8.35
CA GLN A 334 -0.59 -6.40 8.58
C GLN A 334 -0.59 -6.90 10.03
N GLY A 335 -1.28 -6.21 10.96
CA GLY A 335 -1.37 -6.64 12.36
C GLY A 335 -0.09 -6.53 13.17
N LEU A 336 0.88 -5.72 12.71
CA LEU A 336 2.24 -5.62 13.31
C LEU A 336 2.33 -4.71 14.55
N GLY A 337 1.22 -4.11 14.98
CA GLY A 337 1.27 -3.04 15.97
C GLY A 337 1.84 -1.74 15.39
N LEU A 338 2.68 -1.04 16.16
CA LEU A 338 3.24 0.27 15.81
C LEU A 338 4.77 0.28 15.89
N PRO A 339 5.48 -0.59 15.16
CA PRO A 339 6.92 -0.80 15.34
C PRO A 339 7.74 0.47 15.11
N ALA A 340 7.34 1.31 14.15
CA ALA A 340 7.99 2.59 13.92
C ALA A 340 7.88 3.57 15.09
N MET A 341 6.74 3.58 15.80
CA MET A 341 6.56 4.43 16.98
C MET A 341 7.47 3.98 18.11
N GLU A 342 7.57 2.67 18.33
CA GLU A 342 8.41 2.07 19.37
C GLU A 342 9.90 2.31 19.10
N VAL A 343 10.35 1.98 17.88
CA VAL A 343 11.76 2.14 17.47
C VAL A 343 12.19 3.61 17.46
N MET A 344 11.35 4.54 16.99
CA MET A 344 11.66 5.99 17.11
C MET A 344 11.69 6.46 18.57
N GLY A 345 10.87 5.86 19.45
CA GLY A 345 10.82 6.18 20.87
C GLY A 345 12.05 5.74 21.66
N LEU A 346 12.88 4.85 21.11
CA LEU A 346 14.17 4.46 21.69
C LEU A 346 15.21 5.59 21.63
N ILE A 347 15.05 6.55 20.71
CA ILE A 347 15.99 7.65 20.53
C ILE A 347 15.83 8.65 21.69
N PRO A 348 16.89 8.95 22.46
CA PRO A 348 16.80 9.91 23.55
C PRO A 348 16.31 11.28 23.07
N GLY A 349 15.32 11.85 23.77
CA GLY A 349 14.75 13.18 23.45
C GLY A 349 13.63 13.17 22.40
N VAL A 350 13.41 12.06 21.68
CA VAL A 350 12.32 11.94 20.72
C VAL A 350 11.02 11.61 21.43
N LYS A 351 9.97 12.39 21.18
CA LYS A 351 8.60 12.11 21.60
C LYS A 351 7.72 11.87 20.38
N VAL A 352 7.24 10.65 20.19
CA VAL A 352 6.33 10.32 19.10
C VAL A 352 4.89 10.49 19.55
N VAL A 353 4.05 11.12 18.73
CA VAL A 353 2.60 11.26 18.97
C VAL A 353 1.84 10.66 17.79
N GLU A 354 1.03 9.63 17.99
CA GLU A 354 0.29 8.97 16.90
C GLU A 354 -1.07 9.63 16.63
N SER A 355 -1.44 9.72 15.36
CA SER A 355 -2.66 10.39 14.86
C SER A 355 -3.99 9.74 15.25
N GLN A 356 -3.99 8.43 15.50
CA GLN A 356 -5.13 7.55 15.76
C GLN A 356 -6.19 7.55 14.65
N GLN A 357 -5.86 8.08 13.47
CA GLN A 357 -6.77 8.11 12.33
C GLN A 357 -6.62 6.85 11.47
N PRO A 358 -7.73 6.36 10.87
CA PRO A 358 -7.70 5.16 10.06
C PRO A 358 -7.01 5.35 8.70
N CYS A 359 -7.00 6.56 8.14
CA CYS A 359 -6.52 6.80 6.77
C CYS A 359 -6.10 8.26 6.56
N CYS A 360 -5.05 8.49 5.77
CA CYS A 360 -4.63 9.83 5.31
C CYS A 360 -5.37 10.32 4.05
N GLY A 361 -6.26 9.50 3.47
CA GLY A 361 -7.11 9.83 2.33
C GLY A 361 -6.57 9.42 0.95
N ILE A 362 -5.26 9.19 0.79
CA ILE A 362 -4.67 8.95 -0.54
C ILE A 362 -4.99 7.57 -1.12
N ALA A 363 -5.00 6.54 -0.27
CA ALA A 363 -5.21 5.13 -0.57
C ALA A 363 -4.66 4.70 -1.95
N GLY A 364 -3.34 4.67 -2.08
CA GLY A 364 -2.64 4.39 -3.33
C GLY A 364 -2.81 5.51 -4.34
N THR A 365 -3.64 5.28 -5.36
CA THR A 365 -3.93 6.28 -6.41
C THR A 365 -5.32 6.90 -6.30
N TYR A 366 -6.12 6.49 -5.31
CA TYR A 366 -7.50 6.96 -5.12
C TYR A 366 -7.56 8.48 -5.01
N GLY A 367 -6.78 9.07 -4.10
CA GLY A 367 -6.76 10.50 -3.85
C GLY A 367 -6.08 11.33 -4.95
N MET A 368 -5.58 10.70 -6.02
CA MET A 368 -5.07 11.42 -7.20
C MET A 368 -6.17 11.63 -8.25
N LYS A 369 -7.24 10.85 -8.22
CA LYS A 369 -8.29 10.86 -9.25
C LYS A 369 -9.20 12.07 -9.07
N LYS A 370 -9.45 12.79 -10.16
CA LYS A 370 -10.22 14.06 -10.16
C LYS A 370 -11.54 13.94 -9.39
N GLU A 371 -12.31 12.90 -9.69
CA GLU A 371 -13.64 12.65 -9.13
C GLU A 371 -13.62 12.24 -7.64
N LYS A 372 -12.47 11.78 -7.13
CA LYS A 372 -12.30 11.29 -5.75
C LYS A 372 -11.48 12.23 -4.87
N TYR A 373 -10.85 13.24 -5.47
CA TYR A 373 -9.91 14.12 -4.78
C TYR A 373 -10.54 14.82 -3.57
N ALA A 374 -11.73 15.40 -3.72
CA ALA A 374 -12.41 16.08 -2.61
C ALA A 374 -12.72 15.13 -1.44
N VAL A 375 -13.20 13.92 -1.74
CA VAL A 375 -13.45 12.87 -0.75
C VAL A 375 -12.15 12.47 -0.05
N ALA A 376 -11.07 12.25 -0.80
CA ALA A 376 -9.76 11.94 -0.24
C ALA A 376 -9.23 13.03 0.69
N GLN A 377 -9.35 14.31 0.31
CA GLN A 377 -8.95 15.42 1.18
C GLN A 377 -9.79 15.46 2.47
N ALA A 378 -11.11 15.27 2.37
CA ALA A 378 -11.99 15.25 3.53
C ALA A 378 -11.69 14.06 4.47
N VAL A 379 -11.39 12.88 3.92
CA VAL A 379 -10.95 11.72 4.71
C VAL A 379 -9.68 12.03 5.50
N GLY A 380 -8.68 12.65 4.85
CA GLY A 380 -7.37 12.90 5.44
C GLY A 380 -7.29 14.15 6.31
N ALA A 381 -8.26 15.08 6.23
CA ALA A 381 -8.25 16.35 6.96
C ALA A 381 -7.92 16.22 8.46
N PRO A 382 -8.48 15.25 9.22
CA PRO A 382 -8.11 15.07 10.62
C PRO A 382 -6.62 14.78 10.85
N VAL A 383 -5.97 14.04 9.94
CA VAL A 383 -4.52 13.79 10.01
C VAL A 383 -3.73 15.06 9.67
N PHE A 384 -4.21 15.85 8.71
CA PHE A 384 -3.53 17.08 8.29
C PHE A 384 -3.55 18.11 9.42
N ASP A 385 -4.70 18.27 10.08
CA ASP A 385 -4.87 19.16 11.22
C ASP A 385 -4.04 18.69 12.41
N PHE A 386 -4.03 17.37 12.69
CA PHE A 386 -3.19 16.77 13.71
C PHE A 386 -1.70 17.08 13.52
N ILE A 387 -1.16 16.90 12.31
CA ILE A 387 0.24 17.22 12.02
C ILE A 387 0.51 18.70 12.30
N LYS A 388 -0.33 19.61 11.79
CA LYS A 388 -0.15 21.06 11.99
C LYS A 388 -0.20 21.46 13.47
N GLN A 389 -1.00 20.76 14.28
CA GLN A 389 -1.13 21.02 15.72
C GLN A 389 0.07 20.54 16.52
N VAL A 390 0.63 19.37 16.18
CA VAL A 390 1.74 18.77 16.94
C VAL A 390 3.10 19.29 16.47
N ASN A 391 3.35 19.32 15.16
CA ASN A 391 4.57 19.85 14.56
C ASN A 391 4.34 20.13 13.06
N ALA A 392 4.22 21.41 12.71
CA ALA A 392 3.96 21.84 11.34
C ALA A 392 5.16 21.69 10.39
N GLU A 393 6.36 21.46 10.91
CA GLU A 393 7.60 21.41 10.12
C GLU A 393 8.03 19.98 9.80
N LEU A 394 7.84 19.03 10.72
CA LEU A 394 8.33 17.66 10.61
C LEU A 394 7.25 16.66 11.07
N ALA A 395 7.05 15.60 10.29
CA ALA A 395 6.18 14.48 10.64
C ALA A 395 6.76 13.15 10.17
N ALA A 396 6.27 12.02 10.67
CA ALA A 396 6.68 10.68 10.26
C ALA A 396 5.52 9.84 9.72
N CYS A 397 5.81 9.01 8.72
CA CYS A 397 4.85 8.06 8.13
C CYS A 397 5.60 7.02 7.27
N ASP A 398 5.28 5.73 7.40
CA ASP A 398 6.05 4.59 6.82
C ASP A 398 5.82 4.42 5.32
N THR A 399 4.63 4.80 4.83
CA THR A 399 4.24 4.56 3.44
C THR A 399 4.39 5.81 2.57
N GLU A 400 4.98 5.64 1.39
CA GLU A 400 5.39 6.69 0.46
C GLU A 400 4.22 7.53 -0.02
N THR A 401 3.13 6.90 -0.48
CA THR A 401 1.95 7.62 -0.96
C THR A 401 1.28 8.43 0.14
N CYS A 402 1.29 7.91 1.37
CA CYS A 402 0.84 8.64 2.55
C CYS A 402 1.73 9.86 2.80
N ARG A 403 3.06 9.72 2.77
CA ARG A 403 3.99 10.85 2.86
C ARG A 403 3.72 11.90 1.77
N TRP A 404 3.50 11.51 0.51
CA TRP A 404 3.22 12.46 -0.57
C TRP A 404 1.95 13.27 -0.32
N GLN A 405 0.88 12.61 0.13
CA GLN A 405 -0.38 13.26 0.50
C GLN A 405 -0.19 14.21 1.68
N LEU A 406 0.44 13.74 2.75
CA LEU A 406 0.64 14.52 3.97
C LEU A 406 1.55 15.73 3.72
N ARG A 407 2.66 15.58 2.98
CA ARG A 407 3.52 16.71 2.55
C ARG A 407 2.72 17.73 1.74
N THR A 408 1.93 17.28 0.77
CA THR A 408 1.14 18.17 -0.10
C THR A 408 0.05 18.92 0.66
N ALA A 409 -0.63 18.26 1.61
CA ALA A 409 -1.75 18.83 2.34
C ALA A 409 -1.35 19.71 3.53
N THR A 410 -0.18 19.45 4.12
CA THR A 410 0.28 20.14 5.34
C THR A 410 1.40 21.14 5.10
N GLY A 411 2.25 20.91 4.09
CA GLY A 411 3.50 21.63 3.91
C GLY A 411 4.65 21.13 4.79
N ALA A 412 4.39 20.22 5.75
CA ALA A 412 5.40 19.64 6.62
C ALA A 412 6.36 18.72 5.82
N ASN A 413 7.60 18.63 6.29
CA ASN A 413 8.51 17.59 5.85
C ASN A 413 8.12 16.25 6.48
N VAL A 414 7.39 15.42 5.73
CA VAL A 414 6.99 14.09 6.23
C VAL A 414 8.04 13.07 5.84
N VAL A 415 8.75 12.51 6.80
CA VAL A 415 9.86 11.57 6.60
C VAL A 415 9.45 10.12 6.86
N HIS A 416 10.19 9.16 6.32
CA HIS A 416 10.10 7.77 6.78
C HIS A 416 10.77 7.66 8.16
N PRO A 417 10.25 6.87 9.12
CA PRO A 417 10.85 6.68 10.45
C PRO A 417 12.36 6.35 10.43
N ILE A 418 12.81 5.53 9.47
CA ILE A 418 14.23 5.22 9.22
C ILE A 418 15.14 6.44 9.09
N TRP A 419 14.61 7.58 8.61
CA TRP A 419 15.37 8.83 8.54
C TRP A 419 15.83 9.29 9.93
N LEU A 420 14.96 9.16 10.93
CA LEU A 420 15.25 9.59 12.29
C LEU A 420 16.26 8.64 12.96
N ILE A 421 16.12 7.33 12.72
CA ILE A 421 17.07 6.31 13.18
C ILE A 421 18.46 6.52 12.55
N HIS A 422 18.50 6.74 11.24
CA HIS A 422 19.73 7.08 10.54
C HIS A 422 20.40 8.34 11.12
N LYS A 423 19.62 9.39 11.41
CA LYS A 423 20.12 10.60 12.06
C LYS A 423 20.64 10.33 13.48
N ALA A 424 19.94 9.51 14.25
CA ALA A 424 20.32 9.18 15.62
C ALA A 424 21.64 8.39 15.69
N TYR A 425 21.94 7.55 14.69
CA TYR A 425 23.25 6.92 14.57
C TYR A 425 24.37 7.85 14.08
N GLY A 426 24.07 9.10 13.70
CA GLY A 426 25.07 10.04 13.18
C GLY A 426 25.67 9.63 11.83
N LEU A 427 24.93 8.86 11.02
CA LEU A 427 25.41 8.29 9.76
C LEU A 427 25.51 9.34 8.63
N PRO A 428 26.39 9.12 7.63
CA PRO A 428 26.56 10.04 6.50
C PRO A 428 25.31 10.09 5.62
N ASN A 429 25.00 11.25 5.01
CA ASN A 429 23.77 11.42 4.21
C ASN A 429 23.74 10.67 2.85
N GLY A 430 24.79 9.91 2.50
CA GLY A 430 24.83 9.01 1.33
C GLY A 430 25.23 9.59 -0.03
#